data_AF-A0A2V3TYE7-F1
#
_entry.id   AF-A0A2V3TYE7-F1
#
_cell.length_a   1.000
_cell.length_b   1.000
_cell.length_c   1.000
_cell.angle_alpha   90.00
_cell.angle_beta   90.00
_cell.angle_gamma   90.00
#
_symmetry.space_group_name_H-M   'P 1'
#
loop_
_entity.id
_entity.type
_entity.pdbx_description
1 polymer ?
#
loop_
_entity_poly.entity_id
_entity_poly.type
_entity_poly.pdbx_seq_one_letter_code
_entity_poly.pdbx_strand_id
1 'polypeptide(L)'
;MVREAGRCLAATGTVNVPVTIHIAAIAMPDPLNRLADEASARLPLFDDLPAGTVDRLAALGFGRGLLTAAIRARLRKAGFADMGALALATPADLMMVRKIGPVRVEAIRAHLLGELARLVPGARAAHDRDATDRRRLDRLRAVPVEPALLGRALVERFGPAGATWADLASLPRAQALRALGISAADLEDFVSALARALQPDRPGPLPAGTTREDDAREAMAEPDRAEIQRERDREWDEAAPARCPGPGRTD
;
A
#
# COMPACT_ATOMS: atom_id res chain seq x y z
N MET A 1 -3.48 -25.80 -71.48
CA MET A 1 -4.76 -25.20 -71.05
C MET A 1 -5.73 -26.34 -70.74
N VAL A 2 -5.83 -26.75 -69.48
CA VAL A 2 -6.89 -27.64 -68.99
C VAL A 2 -7.33 -27.07 -67.63
N ARG A 3 -8.64 -26.85 -67.52
CA ARG A 3 -9.35 -26.21 -66.42
C ARG A 3 -10.20 -27.29 -65.73
N GLU A 4 -10.29 -27.19 -64.41
CA GLU A 4 -11.35 -27.68 -63.50
C GLU A 4 -11.72 -29.17 -63.40
N ALA A 5 -11.45 -29.71 -62.20
CA ALA A 5 -12.40 -30.43 -61.33
C ALA A 5 -11.73 -30.47 -59.94
N GLY A 6 -12.23 -29.87 -58.85
CA GLY A 6 -13.52 -30.10 -58.23
C GLY A 6 -13.37 -31.12 -57.11
N ARG A 7 -13.37 -30.69 -55.84
CA ARG A 7 -14.04 -31.36 -54.69
C ARG A 7 -13.76 -30.68 -53.34
N CYS A 8 -14.85 -30.45 -52.63
CA CYS A 8 -14.94 -30.20 -51.21
C CYS A 8 -14.37 -31.37 -50.39
N LEU A 9 -13.71 -31.07 -49.27
CA LEU A 9 -13.74 -31.93 -48.09
C LEU A 9 -13.66 -31.08 -46.83
N ALA A 10 -14.51 -31.46 -45.89
CA ALA A 10 -14.85 -30.75 -44.69
C ALA A 10 -13.79 -30.90 -43.59
N ALA A 11 -13.71 -29.85 -42.78
CA ALA A 11 -13.55 -29.85 -41.32
C ALA A 11 -12.68 -30.93 -40.67
N THR A 12 -11.56 -30.49 -40.09
CA THR A 12 -11.12 -30.95 -38.76
C THR A 12 -10.59 -29.76 -37.98
N GLY A 13 -11.10 -29.65 -36.75
CA GLY A 13 -11.04 -28.45 -35.92
C GLY A 13 -9.62 -27.98 -35.61
N THR A 14 -9.35 -26.73 -35.95
CA THR A 14 -8.39 -25.93 -35.20
C THR A 14 -9.01 -25.64 -33.84
N VAL A 15 -8.55 -26.40 -32.84
CA VAL A 15 -8.75 -26.03 -31.44
C VAL A 15 -7.99 -24.72 -31.24
N ASN A 16 -8.71 -23.61 -31.39
CA ASN A 16 -8.25 -22.30 -31.04
C ASN A 16 -8.20 -22.29 -29.50
N VAL A 17 -7.08 -22.74 -28.94
CA VAL A 17 -6.77 -22.49 -27.53
C VAL A 17 -6.37 -21.02 -27.47
N PRO A 18 -7.18 -20.11 -26.91
CA PRO A 18 -6.66 -18.81 -26.57
C PRO A 18 -5.60 -19.06 -25.49
N VAL A 19 -4.34 -19.00 -25.87
CA VAL A 19 -3.23 -18.81 -24.93
C VAL A 19 -3.51 -17.44 -24.31
N THR A 20 -4.23 -17.47 -23.20
CA THR A 20 -4.47 -16.31 -22.37
C THR A 20 -3.16 -16.05 -21.66
N ILE A 21 -2.28 -15.33 -22.35
CA ILE A 21 -1.11 -14.73 -21.74
C ILE A 21 -1.65 -13.67 -20.77
N HIS A 22 -1.80 -14.05 -19.50
CA HIS A 22 -2.02 -13.11 -18.40
C HIS A 22 -0.71 -12.35 -18.15
N ILE A 23 -0.32 -11.47 -19.07
CA ILE A 23 0.70 -10.45 -18.81
C ILE A 23 0.00 -9.18 -18.32
N ALA A 24 0.19 -8.97 -17.01
CA ALA A 24 0.44 -7.72 -16.31
C ALA A 24 -0.40 -6.46 -16.62
N ALA A 25 -0.98 -5.93 -15.54
CA ALA A 25 -0.89 -4.50 -15.25
C ALA A 25 -0.54 -4.32 -13.76
N ILE A 26 0.66 -4.76 -13.37
CA ILE A 26 1.35 -4.03 -12.29
C ILE A 26 1.52 -2.63 -12.89
N ALA A 27 0.92 -1.62 -12.26
CA ALA A 27 1.00 -0.24 -12.72
C ALA A 27 2.45 0.07 -13.09
N MET A 28 2.71 0.29 -14.37
CA MET A 28 4.01 0.77 -14.85
C MET A 28 4.33 2.03 -14.02
N PRO A 29 5.42 2.06 -13.24
CA PRO A 29 5.78 3.26 -12.51
C PRO A 29 6.03 4.38 -13.53
N ASP A 30 5.53 5.57 -13.20
CA ASP A 30 5.82 6.79 -13.95
C ASP A 30 7.35 6.87 -14.18
N PRO A 31 7.85 7.13 -15.41
CA PRO A 31 9.28 7.23 -15.68
C PRO A 31 10.01 8.30 -14.85
N LEU A 32 9.28 9.22 -14.22
CA LEU A 32 9.79 10.21 -13.27
C LEU A 32 9.72 9.77 -11.80
N ASN A 33 9.08 8.64 -11.50
CA ASN A 33 8.97 8.14 -10.14
C ASN A 33 10.36 7.76 -9.63
N ARG A 34 10.71 8.29 -8.47
CA ARG A 34 11.99 7.98 -7.84
C ARG A 34 11.88 6.61 -7.19
N LEU A 35 12.99 5.91 -7.05
CA LEU A 35 13.00 4.62 -6.34
C LEU A 35 12.50 4.76 -4.88
N ALA A 36 12.71 5.92 -4.25
CA ALA A 36 12.15 6.25 -2.94
C ALA A 36 10.62 6.20 -2.91
N ASP A 37 9.95 6.65 -3.97
CA ASP A 37 8.49 6.63 -4.09
C ASP A 37 7.98 5.20 -4.29
N GLU A 38 8.68 4.41 -5.12
CA GLU A 38 8.39 2.98 -5.33
C GLU A 38 8.56 2.18 -4.03
N ALA A 39 9.63 2.42 -3.28
CA ALA A 39 9.87 1.78 -1.99
C ALA A 39 8.84 2.23 -0.94
N SER A 40 8.52 3.52 -0.88
CA SER A 40 7.54 4.08 0.05
C SER A 40 6.12 3.57 -0.20
N ALA A 41 5.77 3.27 -1.45
CA ALA A 41 4.49 2.67 -1.81
C ALA A 41 4.30 1.23 -1.28
N ARG A 42 5.40 0.56 -0.89
CA ARG A 42 5.40 -0.77 -0.25
C ARG A 42 5.37 -0.71 1.28
N LEU A 43 5.32 0.48 1.85
CA LEU A 43 5.27 0.68 3.29
C LEU A 43 3.86 1.07 3.73
N PRO A 44 3.51 0.82 5.00
CA PRO A 44 2.25 1.28 5.57
C PRO A 44 2.05 2.80 5.39
N LEU A 45 0.80 3.24 5.39
CA LEU A 45 0.44 4.67 5.33
C LEU A 45 1.04 5.49 6.48
N PHE A 46 1.25 4.85 7.63
CA PHE A 46 1.82 5.44 8.83
C PHE A 46 2.92 4.56 9.41
N ASP A 47 4.08 5.16 9.66
CA ASP A 47 5.17 4.54 10.41
C ASP A 47 5.00 4.83 11.91
N ASP A 48 5.54 3.97 12.77
CA ASP A 48 5.73 4.24 14.21
C ASP A 48 4.45 4.59 14.99
N LEU A 49 3.33 3.97 14.64
CA LEU A 49 2.08 4.17 15.39
C LEU A 49 2.24 3.67 16.85
N PRO A 50 1.84 4.45 17.87
CA PRO A 50 1.91 4.02 19.25
C PRO A 50 1.08 2.75 19.50
N ALA A 51 1.51 1.93 20.47
CA ALA A 51 0.81 0.70 20.84
C ALA A 51 -0.68 0.97 21.18
N GLY A 52 -1.56 0.07 20.73
CA GLY A 52 -3.02 0.18 20.91
C GLY A 52 -3.71 1.23 20.03
N THR A 53 -2.97 2.03 19.24
CA THR A 53 -3.58 3.01 18.33
C THR A 53 -4.34 2.32 17.19
N VAL A 54 -3.80 1.22 16.67
CA VAL A 54 -4.44 0.42 15.61
C VAL A 54 -5.77 -0.15 16.11
N ASP A 55 -5.80 -0.71 17.32
CA ASP A 55 -7.03 -1.29 17.90
C ASP A 55 -8.09 -0.22 18.15
N ARG A 56 -7.68 0.97 18.62
CA ARG A 56 -8.58 2.12 18.78
C ARG A 56 -9.14 2.59 17.44
N LEU A 57 -8.33 2.63 16.38
CA LEU A 57 -8.81 2.92 15.03
C LEU A 57 -9.77 1.83 14.52
N ALA A 58 -9.47 0.56 14.75
CA ALA A 58 -10.32 -0.56 14.36
C ALA A 58 -11.71 -0.47 15.02
N ALA A 59 -11.75 -0.14 16.31
CA ALA A 59 -13.00 0.07 17.05
C ALA A 59 -13.88 1.18 16.44
N LEU A 60 -13.28 2.20 15.82
CA LEU A 60 -13.99 3.26 15.12
C LEU A 60 -14.54 2.82 13.74
N GLY A 61 -14.18 1.64 13.23
CA GLY A 61 -14.62 1.12 11.93
C GLY A 61 -14.05 1.94 10.78
N PHE A 62 -14.85 2.30 9.77
CA PHE A 62 -14.41 3.14 8.64
C PHE A 62 -14.61 4.66 8.83
N GLY A 63 -15.17 5.09 9.97
CA GLY A 63 -15.48 6.50 10.23
C GLY A 63 -16.65 7.07 9.41
N ARG A 64 -17.07 8.31 9.72
CA ARG A 64 -18.12 9.07 8.99
C ARG A 64 -17.51 9.71 7.75
N GLY A 65 -18.19 9.57 6.62
CA GLY A 65 -17.92 10.39 5.42
C GLY A 65 -16.66 10.04 4.61
N LEU A 66 -15.86 9.05 5.01
CA LEU A 66 -14.66 8.68 4.26
C LEU A 66 -14.99 8.04 2.90
N LEU A 67 -15.94 7.09 2.92
CA LEU A 67 -16.20 6.20 1.80
C LEU A 67 -17.70 5.97 1.65
N THR A 68 -18.15 5.91 0.40
CA THR A 68 -19.49 5.41 0.10
C THR A 68 -19.60 3.94 0.54
N ALA A 69 -20.80 3.47 0.87
CA ALA A 69 -21.04 2.07 1.24
C ALA A 69 -20.48 1.09 0.20
N ALA A 70 -20.57 1.44 -1.09
CA ALA A 70 -20.02 0.64 -2.17
C ALA A 70 -18.49 0.55 -2.16
N ILE A 71 -17.77 1.57 -1.69
CA ILE A 71 -16.30 1.51 -1.56
C ILE A 71 -15.92 0.74 -0.29
N ARG A 72 -16.63 0.93 0.82
CA ARG A 72 -16.44 0.12 2.05
C ARG A 72 -16.60 -1.37 1.77
N ALA A 73 -17.65 -1.77 1.05
CA ALA A 73 -17.86 -3.15 0.66
C ALA A 73 -16.71 -3.72 -0.19
N ARG A 74 -16.09 -2.92 -1.07
CA ARG A 74 -14.95 -3.34 -1.87
C ARG A 74 -13.68 -3.49 -1.03
N LEU A 75 -13.44 -2.57 -0.09
CA LEU A 75 -12.33 -2.67 0.85
C LEU A 75 -12.46 -3.91 1.73
N ARG A 76 -13.65 -4.17 2.28
CA ARG A 76 -13.92 -5.40 3.05
C ARG A 76 -13.70 -6.66 2.21
N LYS A 77 -14.17 -6.67 0.96
CA LYS A 77 -13.91 -7.78 0.03
C LYS A 77 -12.41 -7.98 -0.25
N ALA A 78 -11.62 -6.91 -0.19
CA ALA A 78 -10.17 -6.95 -0.33
C ALA A 78 -9.42 -7.24 0.98
N GLY A 79 -10.12 -7.51 2.09
CA GLY A 79 -9.52 -7.86 3.38
C GLY A 79 -9.34 -6.69 4.35
N PHE A 80 -9.68 -5.45 3.96
CA PHE A 80 -9.63 -4.30 4.86
C PHE A 80 -10.97 -4.16 5.58
N ALA A 81 -11.03 -4.54 6.85
CA ALA A 81 -12.28 -4.55 7.61
C ALA A 81 -12.65 -3.18 8.21
N ASP A 82 -11.64 -2.39 8.58
CA ASP A 82 -11.76 -1.15 9.36
C ASP A 82 -10.56 -0.20 9.15
N MET A 83 -10.55 0.94 9.84
CA MET A 83 -9.47 1.92 9.79
C MET A 83 -8.14 1.42 10.38
N GLY A 84 -8.15 0.46 11.30
CA GLY A 84 -6.94 -0.17 11.80
C GLY A 84 -6.25 -0.98 10.69
N ALA A 85 -7.01 -1.79 9.96
CA ALA A 85 -6.53 -2.50 8.79
C ALA A 85 -6.04 -1.54 7.68
N LEU A 86 -6.74 -0.42 7.47
CA LEU A 86 -6.29 0.59 6.50
C LEU A 86 -5.01 1.32 6.93
N ALA A 87 -4.83 1.60 8.22
CA ALA A 87 -3.63 2.28 8.73
C ALA A 87 -2.35 1.44 8.51
N LEU A 88 -2.49 0.11 8.52
CA LEU A 88 -1.42 -0.84 8.24
C LEU A 88 -1.26 -1.19 6.76
N ALA A 89 -2.23 -0.81 5.92
CA ALA A 89 -2.19 -1.10 4.49
C ALA A 89 -1.10 -0.27 3.78
N THR A 90 -0.51 -0.85 2.73
CA THR A 90 0.39 -0.12 1.85
C THR A 90 -0.41 0.61 0.77
N PRO A 91 0.09 1.75 0.23
CA PRO A 91 -0.48 2.38 -0.95
C PRO A 91 -0.67 1.41 -2.11
N ALA A 92 0.30 0.50 -2.34
CA ALA A 92 0.23 -0.51 -3.39
C ALA A 92 -0.96 -1.46 -3.19
N ASP A 93 -1.18 -1.98 -1.98
CA ASP A 93 -2.31 -2.88 -1.68
C ASP A 93 -3.65 -2.18 -1.86
N LEU A 94 -3.75 -0.91 -1.44
CA LEU A 94 -4.96 -0.12 -1.60
C LEU A 94 -5.27 0.14 -3.07
N MET A 95 -4.25 0.38 -3.90
CA MET A 95 -4.41 0.62 -5.33
C MET A 95 -4.85 -0.63 -6.11
N MET A 96 -4.70 -1.84 -5.56
CA MET A 96 -5.27 -3.06 -6.14
C MET A 96 -6.80 -3.10 -6.02
N VAL A 97 -7.39 -2.30 -5.13
CA VAL A 97 -8.84 -2.25 -4.94
C VAL A 97 -9.49 -1.42 -6.03
N ARG A 98 -10.45 -2.01 -6.75
CA ARG A 98 -11.17 -1.34 -7.85
C ARG A 98 -11.73 0.03 -7.41
N LYS A 99 -11.41 1.08 -8.19
CA LYS A 99 -11.79 2.49 -7.97
C LYS A 99 -11.04 3.20 -6.82
N ILE A 100 -9.97 2.60 -6.32
CA ILE A 100 -9.00 3.26 -5.45
C ILE A 100 -7.76 3.52 -6.29
N GLY A 101 -7.56 4.80 -6.63
CA GLY A 101 -6.34 5.30 -7.25
C GLY A 101 -5.58 6.21 -6.29
N PRO A 102 -4.45 6.80 -6.71
CA PRO A 102 -3.57 7.59 -5.84
C PRO A 102 -4.30 8.72 -5.11
N VAL A 103 -5.16 9.47 -5.82
CA VAL A 103 -5.98 10.54 -5.20
C VAL A 103 -6.86 10.02 -4.06
N ARG A 104 -7.40 8.80 -4.19
CA ARG A 104 -8.26 8.21 -3.17
C ARG A 104 -7.45 7.59 -2.03
N VAL A 105 -6.24 7.09 -2.30
CA VAL A 105 -5.29 6.70 -1.25
C VAL A 105 -4.93 7.90 -0.37
N GLU A 106 -4.65 9.06 -0.97
CA GLU A 106 -4.37 10.29 -0.23
C GLU A 106 -5.58 10.75 0.60
N ALA A 107 -6.80 10.66 0.06
CA ALA A 107 -8.01 10.96 0.82
C ALA A 107 -8.21 10.00 2.02
N ILE A 108 -7.92 8.70 1.84
CA ILE A 108 -7.94 7.71 2.92
C ILE A 108 -6.90 8.08 3.99
N ARG A 109 -5.67 8.39 3.58
CA ARG A 109 -4.60 8.81 4.49
C ARG A 109 -4.95 10.06 5.27
N ALA A 110 -5.47 11.09 4.60
CA ALA A 110 -5.83 12.36 5.24
C ALA A 110 -6.93 12.17 6.30
N HIS A 111 -7.92 11.33 6.04
CA HIS A 111 -8.96 11.02 7.01
C HIS A 111 -8.42 10.23 8.20
N LEU A 112 -7.65 9.17 7.94
CA LEU A 112 -7.02 8.39 9.01
C LEU A 112 -6.15 9.28 9.90
N LEU A 113 -5.39 10.21 9.30
CA LEU A 113 -4.61 11.19 10.05
C LEU A 113 -5.50 12.13 10.88
N GLY A 114 -6.67 12.50 10.36
CA GLY A 114 -7.68 13.26 11.09
C GLY A 114 -8.19 12.53 12.34
N GLU A 115 -8.49 11.24 12.22
CA GLU A 115 -8.91 10.40 13.35
C GLU A 115 -7.75 10.15 14.33
N LEU A 116 -6.56 9.82 13.82
CA LEU A 116 -5.35 9.68 14.61
C LEU A 116 -5.05 10.94 15.45
N ALA A 117 -5.22 12.13 14.88
CA ALA A 117 -5.02 13.39 15.57
C ALA A 117 -5.99 13.64 16.73
N ARG A 118 -7.17 13.01 16.71
CA ARG A 118 -8.11 13.05 17.84
C ARG A 118 -7.73 12.06 18.94
N LEU A 119 -7.13 10.93 18.56
CA LEU A 119 -6.75 9.86 19.49
C LEU A 119 -5.39 10.08 20.15
N VAL A 120 -4.44 10.67 19.42
CA VAL A 120 -3.04 10.79 19.81
C VAL A 120 -2.60 12.26 19.65
N PRO A 121 -2.24 12.94 20.75
CA PRO A 121 -1.66 14.28 20.70
C PRO A 121 -0.41 14.32 19.82
N GLY A 122 -0.29 15.32 18.96
CA GLY A 122 0.87 15.48 18.07
C GLY A 122 0.86 14.60 16.82
N ALA A 123 -0.14 13.73 16.61
CA ALA A 123 -0.15 12.81 15.47
C ALA A 123 -0.09 13.52 14.10
N ARG A 124 -0.65 14.73 13.96
CA ARG A 124 -0.51 15.50 12.70
C ARG A 124 0.94 15.83 12.39
N ALA A 125 1.65 16.40 13.35
CA ALA A 125 3.06 16.76 13.17
C ALA A 125 3.94 15.51 12.99
N ALA A 126 3.58 14.41 13.64
CA ALA A 126 4.31 13.15 13.51
C ALA A 126 4.01 12.43 12.20
N HIS A 127 2.78 12.46 11.68
CA HIS A 127 2.35 11.56 10.61
C HIS A 127 1.74 12.25 9.39
N ASP A 128 1.91 13.58 9.24
CA ASP A 128 1.71 14.21 7.95
C ASP A 128 2.67 13.64 6.89
N ARG A 129 2.44 13.97 5.62
CA ARG A 129 3.21 13.36 4.52
C ARG A 129 4.68 13.74 4.60
N ASP A 130 4.95 15.03 4.70
CA ASP A 130 6.30 15.57 4.69
C ASP A 130 7.11 15.12 5.90
N ALA A 131 6.48 14.93 7.06
CA ALA A 131 7.11 14.40 8.27
C ALA A 131 7.49 12.92 8.10
N THR A 132 6.58 12.11 7.55
CA THR A 132 6.88 10.70 7.25
C THR A 132 7.99 10.59 6.20
N ASP A 133 7.89 11.34 5.10
CA ASP A 133 8.87 11.31 4.01
C ASP A 133 10.25 11.79 4.48
N ARG A 134 10.32 12.82 5.33
CA ARG A 134 11.58 13.27 5.95
C ARG A 134 12.21 12.19 6.81
N ARG A 135 11.45 11.56 7.72
CA ARG A 135 11.99 10.49 8.58
C ARG A 135 12.50 9.31 7.75
N ARG A 136 11.74 8.90 6.73
CA ARG A 136 12.13 7.85 5.78
C ARG A 136 13.43 8.22 5.06
N LEU A 137 13.55 9.44 4.57
CA LEU A 137 14.76 9.94 3.91
C LEU A 137 15.96 9.98 4.87
N ASP A 138 15.75 10.40 6.12
CA ASP A 138 16.80 10.45 7.14
C ASP A 138 17.31 9.04 7.50
N ARG A 139 16.44 8.03 7.56
CA ARG A 139 16.87 6.61 7.67
C ARG A 139 17.78 6.21 6.51
N LEU A 140 17.42 6.56 5.27
CA LEU A 140 18.25 6.23 4.10
C LEU A 140 19.59 6.98 4.06
N ARG A 141 19.64 8.21 4.58
CA ARG A 141 20.89 8.98 4.70
C ARG A 141 21.86 8.36 5.71
N ALA A 142 21.34 7.67 6.72
CA ALA A 142 22.15 6.99 7.73
C ALA A 142 22.80 5.69 7.21
N VAL A 143 22.34 5.16 6.07
CA VAL A 143 22.87 3.92 5.49
C VAL A 143 23.82 4.24 4.34
N PRO A 144 25.15 4.01 4.51
CA PRO A 144 26.09 4.15 3.41
C PRO A 144 25.87 3.05 2.37
N VAL A 145 26.17 3.36 1.11
CA VAL A 145 26.20 2.36 0.04
C VAL A 145 27.59 1.76 -0.03
N GLU A 146 27.65 0.43 -0.05
CA GLU A 146 28.90 -0.29 -0.30
C GLU A 146 29.50 0.12 -1.65
N PRO A 147 30.76 0.57 -1.71
CA PRO A 147 31.39 1.00 -2.95
C PRO A 147 31.36 -0.04 -4.06
N ALA A 148 31.35 -1.34 -3.71
CA ALA A 148 31.25 -2.45 -4.66
C ALA A 148 29.91 -2.47 -5.42
N LEU A 149 28.85 -1.87 -4.89
CA LEU A 149 27.56 -1.71 -5.56
C LEU A 149 27.54 -0.53 -6.54
N LEU A 150 28.52 0.37 -6.46
CA LEU A 150 28.57 1.57 -7.27
C LEU A 150 29.43 1.34 -8.52
N GLY A 151 28.81 1.48 -9.69
CA GLY A 151 29.55 1.61 -10.94
C GLY A 151 30.43 2.87 -10.92
N ARG A 152 31.49 2.89 -11.75
CA ARG A 152 32.46 3.99 -11.84
C ARG A 152 31.81 5.38 -11.95
N ALA A 153 30.75 5.50 -12.75
CA ALA A 153 30.03 6.77 -12.94
C ALA A 153 29.37 7.29 -11.65
N LEU A 154 28.88 6.40 -10.78
CA LEU A 154 28.29 6.79 -9.50
C LEU A 154 29.37 7.13 -8.47
N VAL A 155 30.47 6.37 -8.45
CA VAL A 155 31.64 6.70 -7.60
C VAL A 155 32.18 8.09 -7.95
N GLU A 156 32.34 8.41 -9.23
CA GLU A 156 32.79 9.73 -9.69
C GLU A 156 31.78 10.84 -9.34
N ARG A 157 30.47 10.55 -9.41
CA ARG A 157 29.40 11.50 -9.07
C ARG A 157 29.37 11.87 -7.58
N PHE A 158 29.53 10.88 -6.69
CA PHE A 158 29.42 11.10 -5.24
C PHE A 158 30.76 11.41 -4.58
N GLY A 159 31.87 11.11 -5.26
CA GLY A 159 33.20 11.46 -4.82
C GLY A 159 33.61 10.76 -3.51
N PRO A 160 34.58 11.32 -2.77
CA PRO A 160 35.19 10.65 -1.62
C PRO A 160 34.26 10.53 -0.41
N ALA A 161 33.19 11.31 -0.34
CA ALA A 161 32.17 11.19 0.70
C ALA A 161 31.34 9.90 0.56
N GLY A 162 31.38 9.26 -0.61
CA GLY A 162 30.57 8.07 -0.91
C GLY A 162 29.10 8.40 -1.16
N ALA A 163 28.34 7.40 -1.57
CA ALA A 163 26.90 7.51 -1.76
C ALA A 163 26.18 6.97 -0.52
N THR A 164 25.04 7.57 -0.21
CA THR A 164 24.06 7.02 0.74
C THR A 164 22.93 6.32 -0.01
N TRP A 165 22.16 5.50 0.70
CA TRP A 165 20.98 4.89 0.12
C TRP A 165 19.95 5.95 -0.32
N ALA A 166 19.94 7.12 0.33
CA ALA A 166 19.09 8.24 -0.05
C ALA A 166 19.46 8.79 -1.44
N ASP A 167 20.76 8.83 -1.76
CA ASP A 167 21.25 9.29 -3.04
C ASP A 167 20.81 8.36 -4.17
N LEU A 168 20.91 7.04 -3.96
CA LEU A 168 20.42 6.06 -4.93
C LEU A 168 18.89 6.07 -5.03
N ALA A 169 18.19 6.22 -3.91
CA ALA A 169 16.73 6.26 -3.89
C ALA A 169 16.16 7.49 -4.61
N SER A 170 16.95 8.56 -4.74
CA SER A 170 16.57 9.78 -5.47
C SER A 170 16.55 9.61 -6.99
N LEU A 171 17.18 8.55 -7.51
CA LEU A 171 17.26 8.30 -8.94
C LEU A 171 15.90 7.86 -9.49
N PRO A 172 15.49 8.35 -10.68
CA PRO A 172 14.42 7.74 -11.44
C PRO A 172 14.79 6.32 -11.84
N ARG A 173 13.80 5.44 -11.93
CA ARG A 173 13.97 4.01 -12.26
C ARG A 173 14.88 3.76 -13.46
N ALA A 174 14.63 4.46 -14.57
CA ALA A 174 15.41 4.32 -15.80
C ALA A 174 16.87 4.76 -15.65
N GLN A 175 17.14 5.75 -14.78
CA GLN A 175 18.50 6.17 -14.48
C GLN A 175 19.20 5.15 -13.58
N ALA A 176 18.50 4.59 -12.59
CA ALA A 176 19.05 3.57 -11.70
C ALA A 176 19.47 2.30 -12.47
N LEU A 177 18.62 1.80 -13.39
CA LEU A 177 18.96 0.67 -14.26
C LEU A 177 20.27 0.89 -15.02
N ARG A 178 20.42 2.06 -15.64
CA ARG A 178 21.63 2.40 -16.41
C ARG A 178 22.84 2.60 -15.51
N ALA A 179 22.68 3.25 -14.37
CA ALA A 179 23.79 3.62 -13.50
C ALA A 179 24.34 2.44 -12.68
N LEU A 180 23.46 1.52 -12.28
CA LEU A 180 23.83 0.30 -11.56
C LEU A 180 24.21 -0.84 -12.51
N GLY A 181 23.76 -0.79 -13.78
CA GLY A 181 24.06 -1.83 -14.77
C GLY A 181 23.40 -3.18 -14.45
N ILE A 182 22.27 -3.15 -13.75
CA ILE A 182 21.55 -4.34 -13.25
C ILE A 182 20.31 -4.65 -14.09
N SER A 183 19.79 -5.87 -13.97
CA SER A 183 18.55 -6.25 -14.63
C SER A 183 17.33 -5.58 -13.97
N ALA A 184 16.18 -5.60 -14.67
CA ALA A 184 14.92 -5.14 -14.11
C ALA A 184 14.50 -5.95 -12.87
N ALA A 185 14.82 -7.25 -12.81
CA ALA A 185 14.51 -8.09 -11.66
C ALA A 185 15.39 -7.72 -10.45
N ASP A 186 16.69 -7.53 -10.67
CA ASP A 186 17.61 -7.10 -9.61
C ASP A 186 17.24 -5.72 -9.06
N LEU A 187 16.69 -4.83 -9.92
CA LEU A 187 16.18 -3.55 -9.46
C LEU A 187 14.96 -3.70 -8.55
N GLU A 188 14.08 -4.68 -8.79
CA GLU A 188 12.96 -4.98 -7.88
C GLU A 188 13.45 -5.48 -6.52
N ASP A 189 14.49 -6.30 -6.50
CA ASP A 189 15.15 -6.74 -5.28
C ASP A 189 15.80 -5.55 -4.55
N PHE A 190 16.40 -4.63 -5.30
CA PHE A 190 16.95 -3.38 -4.77
C PHE A 190 15.85 -2.48 -4.16
N VAL A 191 14.72 -2.29 -4.84
CA VAL A 191 13.57 -1.54 -4.29
C VAL A 191 13.01 -2.24 -3.04
N SER A 192 13.01 -3.58 -3.01
CA SER A 192 12.62 -4.34 -1.82
C SER A 192 13.61 -4.18 -0.67
N ALA A 193 14.90 -4.08 -0.97
CA ALA A 193 15.92 -3.75 0.02
C ALA A 193 15.74 -2.32 0.55
N LEU A 194 15.49 -1.34 -0.33
CA LEU A 194 15.17 0.05 0.06
C LEU A 194 13.95 0.09 0.99
N ALA A 195 12.86 -0.60 0.64
CA ALA A 195 11.67 -0.67 1.47
C ALA A 195 11.97 -1.26 2.85
N ARG A 196 12.85 -2.27 2.94
CA ARG A 196 13.29 -2.82 4.24
C ARG A 196 14.09 -1.81 5.05
N ALA A 197 15.06 -1.11 4.44
CA ALA A 197 15.86 -0.08 5.09
C ALA A 197 15.03 1.13 5.55
N LEU A 198 13.88 1.35 4.91
CA LEU A 198 12.92 2.37 5.30
C LEU A 198 12.02 1.98 6.46
N GLN A 199 11.93 0.70 6.84
CA GLN A 199 11.13 0.34 8.01
C GLN A 199 11.76 0.96 9.27
N PRO A 200 10.94 1.41 10.22
CA PRO A 200 11.48 1.88 11.48
C PRO A 200 12.24 0.77 12.19
N ASP A 201 13.33 1.13 12.87
CA ASP A 201 14.05 0.22 13.75
C ASP A 201 13.09 -0.23 14.86
N ARG A 202 12.51 -1.42 14.69
CA ARG A 202 11.92 -2.11 15.84
C ARG A 202 13.09 -2.48 16.74
N PRO A 203 13.13 -2.06 18.02
CA PRO A 203 13.98 -2.75 18.97
C PRO A 203 13.58 -4.23 18.89
N GLY A 204 14.55 -5.08 18.57
CA GLY A 204 14.33 -6.52 18.51
C GLY A 204 13.73 -7.00 19.84
N PRO A 205 12.93 -8.09 19.84
CA PRO A 205 12.41 -8.63 21.08
C PRO A 205 13.58 -8.90 22.02
N LEU A 206 13.61 -8.21 23.16
CA LEU A 206 14.49 -8.59 24.26
C LEU A 206 14.21 -10.07 24.56
N PRO A 207 15.24 -10.92 24.71
CA PRO A 207 15.03 -12.33 25.02
C PRO A 207 14.18 -12.42 26.30
N ALA A 208 13.09 -13.17 26.21
CA ALA A 208 12.14 -13.37 27.29
C ALA A 208 12.84 -14.06 28.47
N GLY A 209 13.42 -13.26 29.35
CA GLY A 209 13.88 -13.66 30.67
C GLY A 209 12.68 -13.73 31.61
N THR A 210 12.19 -14.95 31.78
CA THR A 210 11.44 -15.48 32.93
C THR A 210 10.99 -14.48 34.00
N THR A 211 9.70 -14.18 34.04
CA THR A 211 8.91 -14.15 35.28
C THR A 211 7.47 -14.54 34.95
N ARG A 212 6.91 -15.38 35.82
CA ARG A 212 5.65 -16.13 35.72
C ARG A 212 4.70 -15.61 36.81
N GLU A 213 3.40 -15.64 36.47
CA GLU A 213 2.20 -15.56 37.35
C GLU A 213 2.01 -14.22 38.10
N ASP A 214 0.81 -13.69 38.31
CA ASP A 214 -0.57 -14.04 37.99
C ASP A 214 -1.35 -12.74 38.25
N ASP A 215 -2.44 -12.46 37.52
CA ASP A 215 -3.62 -11.87 38.14
C ASP A 215 -4.82 -11.95 37.18
N ALA A 216 -5.83 -12.65 37.67
CA ALA A 216 -7.09 -12.94 37.01
C ALA A 216 -7.85 -11.65 36.64
N ARG A 217 -8.39 -11.62 35.42
CA ARG A 217 -9.55 -10.78 35.08
C ARG A 217 -10.54 -11.55 34.22
N GLU A 218 -11.61 -11.95 34.91
CA GLU A 218 -13.00 -12.10 34.49
C GLU A 218 -13.27 -12.36 33.01
N ALA A 219 -13.79 -13.56 32.75
CA ALA A 219 -14.52 -13.91 31.54
C ALA A 219 -15.81 -13.06 31.44
N MET A 220 -15.67 -11.84 30.92
CA MET A 220 -16.76 -11.10 30.31
C MET A 220 -17.11 -11.82 29.01
N ALA A 221 -18.34 -12.34 28.92
CA ALA A 221 -18.89 -12.81 27.66
C ALA A 221 -18.75 -11.68 26.62
N GLU A 222 -17.83 -11.85 25.66
CA GLU A 222 -17.73 -10.94 24.53
C GLU A 222 -19.09 -10.97 23.82
N PRO A 223 -19.78 -9.83 23.67
CA PRO A 223 -20.96 -9.79 22.81
C PRO A 223 -20.50 -10.15 21.40
N ASP A 224 -21.30 -10.93 20.66
CA ASP A 224 -20.97 -11.38 19.32
C ASP A 224 -20.49 -10.20 18.47
N ARG A 225 -19.19 -10.16 18.18
CA ARG A 225 -18.54 -9.04 17.47
C ARG A 225 -19.22 -8.80 16.11
N ALA A 226 -19.84 -9.84 15.53
CA ALA A 226 -20.61 -9.74 14.30
C ALA A 226 -21.94 -9.00 14.48
N GLU A 227 -22.55 -9.04 15.66
CA GLU A 227 -23.79 -8.35 16.00
C GLU A 227 -23.55 -6.87 16.28
N ILE A 228 -22.52 -6.53 17.06
CA ILE A 228 -22.07 -5.14 17.27
C ILE A 228 -21.72 -4.49 15.93
N GLN A 229 -21.05 -5.22 15.04
CA GLN A 229 -20.71 -4.70 13.71
C GLN A 229 -21.94 -4.48 12.82
N ARG A 230 -22.97 -5.35 12.93
CA ARG A 230 -24.25 -5.23 12.20
C ARG A 230 -25.09 -4.06 12.71
N GLU A 231 -25.11 -3.82 14.02
CA GLU A 231 -25.79 -2.66 14.61
C GLU A 231 -25.13 -1.35 14.21
N ARG A 232 -23.80 -1.31 14.28
CA ARG A 232 -23.05 -0.16 13.77
C ARG A 232 -23.38 0.07 12.29
N ASP A 233 -23.23 -0.93 11.42
CA ASP A 233 -23.50 -0.79 9.99
C ASP A 233 -24.94 -0.24 9.72
N ARG A 234 -25.93 -0.58 10.53
CA ARG A 234 -27.30 0.00 10.47
C ARG A 234 -27.34 1.48 10.85
N GLU A 235 -26.76 1.85 11.99
CA GLU A 235 -26.65 3.27 12.40
C GLU A 235 -25.90 4.12 11.34
N TRP A 236 -24.97 3.50 10.60
CA TRP A 236 -24.21 4.17 9.54
C TRP A 236 -24.96 4.33 8.22
N ASP A 237 -25.84 3.39 7.88
CA ASP A 237 -26.69 3.49 6.69
C ASP A 237 -27.80 4.52 6.89
N GLU A 238 -28.32 4.66 8.12
CA GLU A 238 -29.31 5.69 8.49
C GLU A 238 -28.73 7.12 8.45
N ALA A 239 -27.45 7.28 8.78
CA ALA A 239 -26.76 8.56 8.74
C ALA A 239 -26.27 8.98 7.34
N ALA A 240 -26.48 8.14 6.31
CA ALA A 240 -26.16 8.50 4.94
C ALA A 240 -27.15 9.59 4.45
N PRO A 241 -26.68 10.63 3.76
CA PRO A 241 -27.59 11.63 3.19
C PRO A 241 -28.58 10.92 2.27
N ALA A 242 -29.86 11.27 2.42
CA ALA A 242 -30.93 10.75 1.58
C ALA A 242 -30.50 10.85 0.11
N ARG A 243 -30.65 9.75 -0.64
CA ARG A 243 -30.46 9.79 -2.10
C ARG A 243 -31.32 10.94 -2.60
N CYS A 244 -30.71 11.96 -3.21
CA CYS A 244 -31.49 12.93 -3.98
C CYS A 244 -32.38 12.11 -4.92
N PRO A 245 -33.72 12.25 -4.83
CA PRO A 245 -34.56 11.69 -5.86
C PRO A 245 -34.11 12.37 -7.15
N GLY A 246 -33.58 11.57 -8.08
CA GLY A 246 -33.32 12.04 -9.43
C GLY A 246 -34.62 12.65 -9.97
N PRO A 247 -34.54 13.70 -10.80
CA PRO A 247 -35.75 14.33 -11.31
C PRO A 247 -36.58 13.27 -12.03
N GLY A 248 -37.74 12.96 -11.46
CA GLY A 248 -38.77 12.21 -12.15
C GLY A 248 -39.08 12.95 -13.43
N ARG A 249 -38.81 12.31 -14.57
CA ARG A 249 -39.49 12.68 -15.81
C ARG A 249 -40.83 11.97 -15.79
N THR A 250 -41.85 12.71 -15.39
CA THR A 250 -43.18 12.62 -15.99
C THR A 250 -43.01 12.89 -17.48
N ASP A 251 -43.25 11.87 -18.30
CA ASP A 251 -44.36 11.82 -19.27
C ASP A 251 -44.32 10.47 -20.00
#